data_AF-A0A973PYE1-F1
#
_entry.id   AF-A0A973PYE1-F1
#
_cell.length_a   1.000
_cell.length_b   1.000
_cell.length_c   1.000
_cell.angle_alpha   90.00
_cell.angle_beta   90.00
_cell.angle_gamma   90.00
#
_symmetry.space_group_name_H-M   'P 1'
#
loop_
_entity.id
_entity.type
_entity.pdbx_description
1 polymer ?
#
loop_
_entity_poly.entity_id
_entity_poly.type
_entity_poly.pdbx_seq_one_letter_code
_entity_poly.pdbx_strand_id
1 'polypeptide(L)'
;GLGRLVELAARPPRLVPPYGDTPPPGLAGLEPRELPAVVDARVKAGGTTRLSLRVHDLYGRLAALHPVALRVELAERDDPGNPLAVETPLVGEGAGEGGGWTAAVRLPIADLGRGGRLAVWHVRAEIRYAGTDQRTPVEVRAADGQEAGRGVVVRRTGQVLLVQTHITGGRALILRVADGMAGARRVLGARLRRLRPSR
;
A
#
# COMPACT_ATOMS: atom_id res chain seq x y z
N GLY A 1 -8.76 22.66 -5.51
CA GLY A 1 -7.41 22.98 -5.02
C GLY A 1 -6.39 22.18 -5.78
N LEU A 2 -5.21 22.74 -6.04
CA LEU A 2 -4.13 22.15 -6.85
C LEU A 2 -3.79 20.68 -6.50
N GLY A 3 -3.88 20.28 -5.23
CA GLY A 3 -3.65 18.89 -4.81
C GLY A 3 -4.58 17.86 -5.46
N ARG A 4 -5.87 18.18 -5.65
CA ARG A 4 -6.80 17.28 -6.36
C ARG A 4 -6.48 17.15 -7.85
N LEU A 5 -5.93 18.20 -8.47
CA LEU A 5 -5.51 18.15 -9.88
C LEU A 5 -4.27 17.27 -10.05
N VAL A 6 -3.32 17.34 -9.11
CA VAL A 6 -2.14 16.46 -9.10
C VAL A 6 -2.55 14.99 -9.02
N GLU A 7 -3.50 14.66 -8.14
CA GLU A 7 -4.01 13.30 -7.98
C GLU A 7 -4.78 12.81 -9.21
N LEU A 8 -5.55 13.70 -9.84
CA LEU A 8 -6.26 13.37 -11.08
C LEU A 8 -5.30 13.14 -12.26
N ALA A 9 -4.18 13.87 -12.31
CA ALA A 9 -3.14 13.70 -13.32
C ALA A 9 -2.19 12.51 -13.04
N ALA A 10 -2.37 11.81 -11.92
CA ALA A 10 -1.57 10.65 -11.59
C ALA A 10 -1.84 9.47 -12.53
N ARG A 11 -0.98 8.44 -12.46
CA ARG A 11 -1.13 7.22 -13.26
C ARG A 11 -1.12 5.99 -12.33
N PRO A 12 -2.26 5.34 -12.07
CA PRO A 12 -3.61 5.65 -12.57
C PRO A 12 -4.19 6.98 -12.00
N PRO A 13 -5.15 7.62 -12.71
CA PRO A 13 -5.80 8.85 -12.26
C PRO A 13 -6.62 8.60 -11.01
N ARG A 14 -6.73 9.61 -10.13
CA ARG A 14 -7.44 9.47 -8.84
C ARG A 14 -8.31 10.68 -8.55
N LEU A 15 -9.60 10.47 -8.34
CA LEU A 15 -10.52 11.50 -7.88
C LEU A 15 -10.67 11.38 -6.37
N VAL A 16 -9.99 12.25 -5.62
CA VAL A 16 -9.89 12.17 -4.15
C VAL A 16 -11.15 12.72 -3.47
N PRO A 17 -11.73 12.01 -2.47
CA PRO A 17 -12.88 12.47 -1.69
C PRO A 17 -12.61 13.77 -0.90
N PRO A 18 -13.61 14.40 -0.25
CA PRO A 18 -15.04 14.08 -0.32
C PRO A 18 -15.64 14.27 -1.72
N TYR A 19 -16.56 13.38 -2.07
CA TYR A 19 -17.43 13.47 -3.25
C TYR A 19 -18.68 14.27 -2.87
N GLY A 20 -19.23 15.02 -3.83
CA GLY A 20 -20.57 15.60 -3.69
C GLY A 20 -21.64 14.62 -4.17
N ASP A 21 -22.89 15.10 -4.30
CA ASP A 21 -24.00 14.25 -4.73
C ASP A 21 -24.00 13.98 -6.24
N THR A 22 -23.50 14.95 -7.02
CA THR A 22 -23.53 14.88 -8.48
C THR A 22 -22.16 14.48 -9.03
N PRO A 23 -22.06 13.37 -9.79
CA PRO A 23 -20.82 12.99 -10.45
C PRO A 23 -20.44 13.99 -11.55
N PRO A 24 -19.15 14.24 -11.79
CA PRO A 24 -18.71 15.08 -12.90
C PRO A 24 -19.09 14.45 -14.26
N PRO A 25 -19.33 15.28 -15.30
CA PRO A 25 -19.57 14.80 -16.66
C PRO A 25 -18.44 13.89 -17.15
N GLY A 26 -18.78 12.85 -17.90
CA GLY A 26 -17.82 11.90 -18.47
C GLY A 26 -17.48 10.70 -17.57
N LEU A 27 -17.71 10.79 -16.24
CA LEU A 27 -17.44 9.67 -15.33
C LEU A 27 -18.32 8.45 -15.60
N ALA A 28 -19.56 8.65 -16.05
CA ALA A 28 -20.52 7.58 -16.32
C ALA A 28 -20.13 6.70 -17.52
N GLY A 29 -19.34 7.24 -18.46
CA GLY A 29 -18.93 6.54 -19.68
C GLY A 29 -17.60 5.78 -19.56
N LEU A 30 -16.95 5.84 -18.39
CA LEU A 30 -15.68 5.15 -18.17
C LEU A 30 -15.89 3.67 -17.90
N GLU A 31 -15.04 2.84 -18.51
CA GLU A 31 -14.92 1.43 -18.17
C GLU A 31 -14.32 1.26 -16.77
N PRO A 32 -14.55 0.11 -16.08
CA PRO A 32 -14.04 -0.11 -14.73
C PRO A 32 -12.54 0.19 -14.59
N ARG A 33 -11.71 -0.32 -15.51
CA ARG A 33 -10.25 -0.09 -15.51
C ARG A 33 -9.82 1.38 -15.63
N GLU A 34 -10.72 2.25 -16.07
CA GLU A 34 -10.49 3.68 -16.30
C GLU A 34 -11.06 4.53 -15.17
N LEU A 35 -11.82 3.92 -14.24
CA LEU A 35 -12.39 4.64 -13.11
C LEU A 35 -11.28 5.22 -12.24
N PRO A 36 -11.33 6.54 -11.92
CA PRO A 36 -10.33 7.20 -11.09
C PRO A 36 -10.57 6.90 -9.59
N ALA A 37 -10.66 5.62 -9.25
CA ALA A 37 -10.93 5.11 -7.91
C ALA A 37 -9.79 5.43 -6.95
N VAL A 38 -10.12 5.51 -5.65
CA VAL A 38 -9.15 5.82 -4.60
C VAL A 38 -9.14 4.73 -3.56
N VAL A 39 -7.93 4.26 -3.26
CA VAL A 39 -7.65 3.37 -2.13
C VAL A 39 -6.63 4.04 -1.23
N ASP A 40 -7.07 4.39 -0.03
CA ASP A 40 -6.20 4.91 1.02
C ASP A 40 -5.75 3.77 1.93
N ALA A 41 -4.53 3.87 2.44
CA ALA A 41 -3.96 2.90 3.35
C ALA A 41 -3.26 3.56 4.53
N ARG A 42 -3.40 2.91 5.69
CA ARG A 42 -2.53 3.11 6.84
C ARG A 42 -1.57 1.94 6.97
N VAL A 43 -0.30 2.23 7.26
CA VAL A 43 0.74 1.22 7.45
C VAL A 43 1.17 1.19 8.90
N LYS A 44 1.12 0.00 9.49
CA LYS A 44 1.76 -0.28 10.77
C LYS A 44 2.95 -1.19 10.53
N ALA A 45 4.15 -0.63 10.62
CA ALA A 45 5.41 -1.38 10.52
C ALA A 45 5.90 -1.75 11.92
N GLY A 46 6.12 -3.04 12.17
CA GLY A 46 6.62 -3.59 13.43
C GLY A 46 7.14 -5.00 13.19
N GLY A 47 7.04 -5.92 14.17
CA GLY A 47 7.42 -7.33 13.97
C GLY A 47 6.68 -8.02 12.81
N THR A 48 5.52 -7.49 12.43
CA THR A 48 4.87 -7.72 11.13
C THR A 48 4.48 -6.37 10.53
N THR A 49 4.38 -6.28 9.19
CA THR A 49 3.85 -5.07 8.53
C THR A 49 2.42 -5.32 8.07
N ARG A 50 1.49 -4.48 8.51
CA ARG A 50 0.07 -4.57 8.16
C ARG A 50 -0.38 -3.31 7.44
N LEU A 51 -1.15 -3.50 6.38
CA LEU A 51 -1.93 -2.45 5.74
C LEU A 51 -3.38 -2.54 6.23
N SER A 52 -3.96 -1.38 6.55
CA SER A 52 -5.41 -1.21 6.67
C SER A 52 -5.84 -0.30 5.54
N LEU A 53 -6.69 -0.80 4.65
CA LEU A 53 -7.08 -0.12 3.42
C LEU A 53 -8.54 0.32 3.47
N ARG A 54 -8.84 1.43 2.81
CA ARG A 54 -10.19 1.93 2.54
C ARG A 54 -10.33 2.21 1.05
N VAL A 55 -11.28 1.55 0.43
CA VAL A 55 -11.76 1.86 -0.92
C VAL A 55 -12.91 2.84 -0.77
N HIS A 56 -12.81 3.99 -1.44
CA HIS A 56 -13.89 4.98 -1.44
C HIS A 56 -14.82 4.73 -2.61
N ASP A 57 -16.13 4.69 -2.36
CA ASP A 57 -17.09 4.53 -3.44
C ASP A 57 -17.19 5.80 -4.29
N LEU A 58 -16.92 5.65 -5.59
CA LEU A 58 -16.84 6.74 -6.55
C LEU A 58 -18.25 7.06 -7.08
N TYR A 59 -19.03 7.83 -6.33
CA TYR A 59 -20.40 8.21 -6.70
C TYR A 59 -21.31 7.00 -7.02
N GLY A 60 -21.22 5.89 -6.28
CA GLY A 60 -21.99 4.67 -6.54
C GLY A 60 -21.43 3.78 -7.66
N ARG A 61 -20.44 4.25 -8.43
CA ARG A 61 -19.91 3.52 -9.59
C ARG A 61 -19.20 2.23 -9.19
N LEU A 62 -18.49 2.22 -8.08
CA LEU A 62 -17.86 0.99 -7.60
C LEU A 62 -18.92 0.06 -7.03
N ALA A 63 -19.87 0.58 -6.25
CA ALA A 63 -20.95 -0.22 -5.69
C ALA A 63 -21.75 -0.98 -6.75
N ALA A 64 -22.05 -0.34 -7.89
CA ALA A 64 -22.72 -0.94 -9.03
C ALA A 64 -21.94 -2.12 -9.67
N LEU A 65 -20.63 -2.18 -9.46
CA LEU A 65 -19.76 -3.26 -9.92
C LEU A 65 -19.57 -4.35 -8.85
N HIS A 66 -20.14 -4.20 -7.65
CA HIS A 66 -20.06 -5.18 -6.55
C HIS A 66 -18.61 -5.60 -6.22
N PRO A 67 -17.80 -4.72 -5.61
CA PRO A 67 -16.40 -5.03 -5.33
C PRO A 67 -16.31 -6.05 -4.18
N VAL A 68 -15.47 -7.06 -4.36
CA VAL A 68 -15.39 -8.23 -3.45
C VAL A 68 -14.02 -8.41 -2.82
N ALA A 69 -12.96 -7.94 -3.47
CA ALA A 69 -11.60 -8.12 -2.98
C ALA A 69 -10.66 -7.02 -3.48
N LEU A 70 -9.55 -6.85 -2.77
CA LEU A 70 -8.38 -6.14 -3.25
C LEU A 70 -7.25 -7.13 -3.47
N ARG A 71 -6.64 -7.08 -4.66
CA ARG A 71 -5.32 -7.66 -4.89
C ARG A 71 -4.30 -6.56 -4.65
N VAL A 72 -3.60 -6.62 -3.52
CA VAL A 72 -2.53 -5.67 -3.19
C VAL A 72 -1.24 -6.14 -3.83
N GLU A 73 -0.57 -5.27 -4.57
CA GLU A 73 0.66 -5.57 -5.28
C GLU A 73 1.82 -4.71 -4.79
N LEU A 74 2.96 -5.35 -4.62
CA LEU A 74 4.23 -4.73 -4.29
C LEU A 74 5.14 -4.86 -5.50
N ALA A 75 5.26 -3.78 -6.27
CA ALA A 75 6.10 -3.74 -7.46
C ALA A 75 7.46 -3.10 -7.11
N GLU A 76 8.56 -3.81 -7.37
CA GLU A 76 9.89 -3.25 -7.19
C GLU A 76 10.13 -2.16 -8.22
N ARG A 77 10.75 -1.05 -7.81
CA ARG A 77 11.06 0.06 -8.70
C ARG A 77 11.93 -0.35 -9.89
N ASP A 78 12.89 -1.24 -9.65
CA ASP A 78 13.89 -1.66 -10.64
C ASP A 78 13.46 -2.94 -11.40
N ASP A 79 12.42 -3.63 -10.93
CA ASP A 79 11.83 -4.81 -11.58
C ASP A 79 10.29 -4.82 -11.40
N PRO A 80 9.57 -3.91 -12.08
CA PRO A 80 8.12 -3.78 -11.91
C PRO A 80 7.34 -4.94 -12.54
N GLY A 81 7.97 -5.79 -13.36
CA GLY A 81 7.33 -6.90 -14.08
C GLY A 81 7.05 -8.14 -13.23
N ASN A 82 7.63 -8.22 -12.03
CA ASN A 82 7.48 -9.35 -11.13
C ASN A 82 6.96 -8.90 -9.74
N PRO A 83 5.72 -8.37 -9.66
CA PRO A 83 5.18 -7.89 -8.41
C PRO A 83 4.84 -9.04 -7.45
N LEU A 84 5.04 -8.79 -6.16
CA LEU A 84 4.52 -9.67 -5.12
C LEU A 84 3.09 -9.27 -4.80
N ALA A 85 2.15 -10.21 -4.96
CA ALA A 85 0.72 -9.94 -4.79
C ALA A 85 0.12 -10.71 -3.61
N VAL A 86 -0.79 -10.05 -2.89
CA VAL A 86 -1.60 -10.67 -1.84
C VAL A 86 -3.04 -10.23 -2.02
N GLU A 87 -3.96 -11.19 -2.03
CA GLU A 87 -5.39 -10.92 -2.10
C GLU A 87 -6.01 -10.83 -0.71
N THR A 88 -6.96 -9.92 -0.52
CA THR A 88 -7.71 -9.76 0.72
C THR A 88 -9.17 -9.40 0.42
N PRO A 89 -10.15 -9.99 1.13
CA PRO A 89 -11.56 -9.69 0.90
C PRO A 89 -11.89 -8.26 1.33
N LEU A 90 -12.86 -7.65 0.63
CA LEU A 90 -13.44 -6.36 1.00
C LEU A 90 -14.63 -6.56 1.94
N VAL A 91 -14.71 -5.69 2.94
CA VAL A 91 -15.83 -5.62 3.89
C VAL A 91 -16.52 -4.28 3.69
N GLY A 92 -17.81 -4.31 3.34
CA GLY A 92 -18.60 -3.10 3.15
C GLY A 92 -18.75 -2.31 4.45
N GLU A 93 -18.49 -1.01 4.39
CA GLU A 93 -18.93 -0.06 5.40
C GLU A 93 -20.34 0.38 5.00
N GLY A 94 -21.32 0.29 5.90
CA GLY A 94 -22.75 0.45 5.58
C GLY A 94 -23.11 1.75 4.83
N ALA A 95 -24.34 1.82 4.31
CA ALA A 95 -24.82 2.95 3.51
C ALA A 95 -24.83 4.26 4.34
N GLY A 96 -23.96 5.20 3.97
CA GLY A 96 -23.86 6.54 4.54
C GLY A 96 -23.00 7.45 3.65
N GLU A 97 -22.95 8.75 3.95
CA GLU A 97 -22.05 9.68 3.27
C GLU A 97 -20.60 9.22 3.39
N GLY A 98 -19.92 9.06 2.25
CA GLY A 98 -18.56 8.51 2.20
C GLY A 98 -18.49 6.99 2.32
N GLY A 99 -19.56 6.27 1.94
CA GLY A 99 -19.60 4.82 1.83
C GLY A 99 -18.41 4.22 1.08
N GLY A 100 -18.15 2.94 1.33
CA GLY A 100 -16.99 2.27 0.77
C GLY A 100 -16.75 0.89 1.38
N TRP A 101 -15.52 0.42 1.24
CA TRP A 101 -15.11 -0.88 1.75
C TRP A 101 -13.79 -0.77 2.47
N THR A 102 -13.59 -1.63 3.46
CA THR A 102 -12.29 -1.79 4.10
C THR A 102 -11.71 -3.15 3.84
N ALA A 103 -10.38 -3.22 3.94
CA ALA A 103 -9.65 -4.48 3.99
C ALA A 103 -8.43 -4.34 4.88
N ALA A 104 -7.89 -5.49 5.29
CA ALA A 104 -6.61 -5.54 5.96
C ALA A 104 -5.76 -6.67 5.42
N VAL A 105 -4.47 -6.41 5.23
CA VAL A 105 -3.53 -7.40 4.72
C VAL A 105 -2.21 -7.32 5.48
N ARG A 106 -1.64 -8.49 5.76
CA ARG A 106 -0.26 -8.60 6.26
C ARG A 106 0.66 -8.71 5.05
N LEU A 107 1.64 -7.83 4.99
CA LEU A 107 2.59 -7.84 3.89
C LEU A 107 3.70 -8.88 4.14
N PRO A 108 4.05 -9.69 3.14
CA PRO A 108 5.15 -10.64 3.20
C PRO A 108 6.52 -9.94 3.09
N ILE A 109 6.84 -9.07 4.06
CA ILE A 109 8.08 -8.27 4.06
C ILE A 109 9.35 -9.12 3.91
N ALA A 110 9.33 -10.34 4.45
CA ALA A 110 10.45 -11.28 4.37
C ALA A 110 10.88 -11.62 2.93
N ASP A 111 9.97 -11.45 1.97
CA ASP A 111 10.17 -11.77 0.56
C ASP A 111 10.57 -10.53 -0.26
N LEU A 112 10.51 -9.33 0.35
CA LEU A 112 10.88 -8.05 -0.26
C LEU A 112 12.37 -7.70 -0.09
N GLY A 113 13.09 -8.48 0.74
CA GLY A 113 14.53 -8.32 0.94
C GLY A 113 15.30 -8.71 -0.32
N ARG A 114 16.34 -7.96 -0.66
CA ARG A 114 17.10 -8.15 -1.91
C ARG A 114 18.60 -8.39 -1.69
N GLY A 115 18.96 -8.98 -0.56
CA GLY A 115 20.29 -9.53 -0.30
C GLY A 115 21.37 -8.47 -0.13
N GLY A 116 21.17 -7.51 0.77
CA GLY A 116 22.13 -6.46 1.13
C GLY A 116 21.90 -5.12 0.43
N ARG A 117 21.01 -5.08 -0.57
CA ARG A 117 20.62 -3.83 -1.24
C ARG A 117 19.36 -3.22 -0.60
N LEU A 118 19.26 -1.90 -0.68
CA LEU A 118 18.01 -1.19 -0.42
C LEU A 118 17.09 -1.39 -1.63
N ALA A 119 15.94 -2.01 -1.42
CA ALA A 119 14.90 -2.17 -2.42
C ALA A 119 13.75 -1.18 -2.17
N VAL A 120 13.21 -0.60 -3.24
CA VAL A 120 12.10 0.34 -3.21
C VAL A 120 10.89 -0.31 -3.87
N TRP A 121 9.77 -0.35 -3.16
CA TRP A 121 8.56 -1.05 -3.56
C TRP A 121 7.38 -0.08 -3.59
N HIS A 122 6.73 0.02 -4.75
CA HIS A 122 5.47 0.74 -4.90
C HIS A 122 4.32 -0.13 -4.40
N VAL A 123 3.42 0.46 -3.62
CA VAL A 123 2.20 -0.22 -3.19
C VAL A 123 1.08 0.13 -4.18
N ARG A 124 0.63 -0.87 -4.92
CA ARG A 124 -0.51 -0.79 -5.86
C ARG A 124 -1.61 -1.72 -5.38
N ALA A 125 -2.80 -1.56 -5.94
CA ALA A 125 -3.85 -2.54 -5.77
C ALA A 125 -4.71 -2.65 -7.02
N GLU A 126 -5.45 -3.73 -7.12
CA GLU A 126 -6.53 -3.91 -8.08
C GLU A 126 -7.81 -4.23 -7.32
N ILE A 127 -8.87 -3.47 -7.60
CA ILE A 127 -10.22 -3.77 -7.11
C ILE A 127 -10.81 -4.88 -7.97
N ARG A 128 -11.25 -5.96 -7.34
CA ARG A 128 -11.92 -7.10 -7.98
C ARG A 128 -13.42 -7.03 -7.74
N TYR A 129 -14.17 -7.47 -8.73
CA TYR A 129 -15.63 -7.38 -8.79
C TYR A 129 -16.26 -8.77 -8.85
N ALA A 130 -17.47 -8.91 -8.30
CA ALA A 130 -18.22 -10.16 -8.34
C ALA A 130 -18.62 -10.52 -9.78
N GLY A 131 -18.47 -11.79 -10.16
CA GLY A 131 -19.02 -12.32 -11.41
C GLY A 131 -18.39 -11.78 -12.71
N THR A 132 -17.27 -11.06 -12.64
CA THR A 132 -16.59 -10.51 -13.82
C THR A 132 -15.07 -10.56 -13.68
N ASP A 133 -14.38 -10.54 -14.82
CA ASP A 133 -12.92 -10.41 -14.89
C ASP A 133 -12.43 -8.96 -14.97
N GLN A 134 -13.34 -8.00 -15.06
CA GLN A 134 -12.99 -6.57 -14.98
C GLN A 134 -12.30 -6.25 -13.65
N ARG A 135 -11.33 -5.34 -13.70
CA ARG A 135 -10.54 -4.89 -12.55
C ARG A 135 -10.33 -3.39 -12.66
N THR A 136 -10.13 -2.74 -11.51
CA THR A 136 -9.76 -1.33 -11.46
C THR A 136 -8.41 -1.19 -10.79
N PRO A 137 -7.33 -0.93 -11.55
CA PRO A 137 -6.01 -0.73 -11.00
C PRO A 137 -5.94 0.63 -10.31
N VAL A 138 -5.27 0.67 -9.17
CA VAL A 138 -5.09 1.88 -8.36
C VAL A 138 -3.68 1.93 -7.79
N GLU A 139 -3.15 3.13 -7.64
CA GLU A 139 -2.00 3.36 -6.77
C GLU A 139 -2.50 3.64 -5.36
N VAL A 140 -1.95 2.93 -4.37
CA VAL A 140 -2.40 3.05 -2.98
C VAL A 140 -1.85 4.33 -2.38
N ARG A 141 -2.74 5.16 -1.84
CA ARG A 141 -2.39 6.41 -1.17
C ARG A 141 -2.20 6.23 0.32
N ALA A 142 -1.36 7.04 0.91
CA ALA A 142 -1.32 7.21 2.36
C ALA A 142 -2.62 7.90 2.81
N ALA A 143 -3.34 7.26 3.73
CA ALA A 143 -4.54 7.83 4.35
C ALA A 143 -4.22 9.13 5.11
N ASP A 144 -5.22 9.97 5.36
CA ASP A 144 -5.03 11.15 6.17
C ASP A 144 -4.52 10.80 7.58
N GLY A 145 -3.55 11.58 8.05
CA GLY A 145 -2.80 11.34 9.29
C GLY A 145 -1.76 10.23 9.22
N GLN A 146 -1.59 9.52 8.09
CA GLN A 146 -0.47 8.59 7.93
C GLN A 146 0.85 9.37 7.80
N GLU A 147 1.80 9.05 8.68
CA GLU A 147 3.16 9.59 8.62
C GLU A 147 4.15 8.57 8.06
N ALA A 148 5.30 9.06 7.60
CA ALA A 148 6.42 8.19 7.31
C ALA A 148 6.91 7.53 8.61
N GLY A 149 7.23 6.25 8.55
CA GLY A 149 7.52 5.43 9.72
C GLY A 149 8.58 4.39 9.42
N ARG A 150 9.11 3.77 10.47
CA ARG A 150 10.14 2.72 10.38
C ARG A 150 9.74 1.53 11.25
N GLY A 151 10.05 0.34 10.79
CA GLY A 151 9.82 -0.91 11.50
C GLY A 151 10.92 -1.93 11.23
N VAL A 152 10.94 -2.99 12.03
CA VAL A 152 11.93 -4.05 11.96
C VAL A 152 11.21 -5.39 11.90
N VAL A 153 11.51 -6.18 10.87
CA VAL A 153 10.98 -7.53 10.68
C VAL A 153 12.14 -8.53 10.78
N VAL A 154 11.94 -9.63 11.51
CA VAL A 154 12.92 -10.71 11.62
C VAL A 154 12.46 -11.90 10.79
N ARG A 155 13.28 -12.34 9.83
CA ARG A 155 13.02 -13.53 9.02
C ARG A 155 13.20 -14.79 9.85
N ARG A 156 12.62 -15.91 9.41
CA ARG A 156 12.81 -17.23 10.05
C ARG A 156 14.29 -17.65 10.12
N THR A 157 15.12 -17.16 9.20
CA THR A 157 16.57 -17.38 9.17
C THR A 157 17.35 -16.52 10.19
N GLY A 158 16.68 -15.69 10.98
CA GLY A 158 17.30 -14.76 11.93
C GLY A 158 17.81 -13.45 11.30
N GLN A 159 17.68 -13.30 9.98
CA GLN A 159 18.02 -12.05 9.29
C GLN A 159 17.04 -10.94 9.66
N VAL A 160 17.58 -9.74 9.88
CA VAL A 160 16.81 -8.54 10.23
C VAL A 160 16.58 -7.70 8.99
N LEU A 161 15.33 -7.29 8.75
CA LEU A 161 14.92 -6.37 7.70
C LEU A 161 14.48 -5.05 8.31
N LEU A 162 14.98 -3.96 7.76
CA LEU A 162 14.51 -2.62 8.06
C LEU A 162 13.45 -2.25 7.02
N VAL A 163 12.27 -1.86 7.49
CA VAL A 163 11.17 -1.37 6.66
C VAL A 163 10.99 0.10 6.95
N GLN A 164 10.99 0.93 5.92
CA GLN A 164 10.62 2.33 6.03
C GLN A 164 9.44 2.62 5.10
N THR A 165 8.39 3.21 5.64
CA THR A 165 7.30 3.75 4.83
C THR A 165 7.68 5.15 4.36
N HIS A 166 7.39 5.44 3.10
CA HIS A 166 7.61 6.74 2.48
C HIS A 166 6.35 7.13 1.73
N ILE A 167 6.07 8.44 1.74
CA ILE A 167 4.88 9.02 1.14
C ILE A 167 5.37 10.04 0.11
N THR A 168 4.94 9.89 -1.14
CA THR A 168 5.33 10.83 -2.21
C THR A 168 4.57 12.15 -2.08
N GLY A 169 4.96 13.16 -2.87
CA GLY A 169 4.22 14.43 -2.93
C GLY A 169 2.75 14.26 -3.36
N GLY A 170 2.47 13.30 -4.25
CA GLY A 170 1.10 12.87 -4.63
C GLY A 170 0.51 11.81 -3.70
N ARG A 171 1.01 11.71 -2.48
CA ARG A 171 0.58 10.80 -1.41
C ARG A 171 0.64 9.31 -1.71
N ALA A 172 1.27 8.89 -2.80
CA ALA A 172 1.47 7.47 -3.08
C ALA A 172 2.32 6.81 -1.99
N LEU A 173 1.95 5.60 -1.61
CA LEU A 173 2.63 4.84 -0.58
C LEU A 173 3.77 3.99 -1.17
N ILE A 174 4.97 4.17 -0.61
CA ILE A 174 6.17 3.43 -0.98
C ILE A 174 6.74 2.73 0.26
N LEU A 175 7.23 1.50 0.08
CA LEU A 175 8.00 0.78 1.09
C LEU A 175 9.46 0.72 0.66
N ARG A 176 10.36 1.05 1.58
CA ARG A 176 11.80 0.85 1.43
C ARG A 176 12.21 -0.29 2.34
N VAL A 177 12.82 -1.32 1.78
CA VAL A 177 13.23 -2.52 2.51
C VAL A 177 14.73 -2.72 2.34
N ALA A 178 15.44 -2.84 3.45
CA ALA A 178 16.87 -3.10 3.44
C ALA A 178 17.21 -4.25 4.40
N ASP A 179 18.18 -5.06 4.01
CA ASP A 179 18.76 -6.06 4.90
C ASP A 179 19.61 -5.37 5.98
N GLY A 180 19.15 -5.45 7.23
CA GLY A 180 19.76 -4.81 8.40
C GLY A 180 21.09 -5.43 8.84
N MET A 181 21.64 -6.43 8.14
CA MET A 181 22.85 -7.14 8.56
C MET A 181 24.10 -6.22 8.66
N ALA A 182 24.21 -5.17 7.85
CA ALA A 182 25.32 -4.21 7.96
C ALA A 182 25.25 -3.36 9.25
N GLY A 183 24.06 -3.14 9.81
CA GLY A 183 23.85 -2.42 11.08
C GLY A 183 23.79 -3.34 12.30
N ALA A 184 23.16 -4.51 12.18
CA ALA A 184 23.01 -5.49 13.26
C ALA A 184 24.36 -6.08 13.70
N ARG A 185 25.31 -6.31 12.78
CA ARG A 185 26.69 -6.74 13.13
C ARG A 185 27.43 -5.71 14.00
N ARG A 186 27.17 -4.41 13.81
CA ARG A 186 27.76 -3.34 14.63
C ARG A 186 27.20 -3.32 16.05
N VAL A 187 25.89 -3.55 16.20
CA VAL A 187 25.21 -3.61 17.50
C VAL A 187 25.51 -4.91 18.25
N LEU A 188 25.49 -6.06 17.56
CA LEU A 188 25.87 -7.36 18.15
C LEU A 188 27.36 -7.38 18.52
N GLY A 189 28.24 -6.82 17.68
CA GLY A 189 29.68 -6.71 17.98
C GLY A 189 29.99 -5.74 19.12
N ALA A 190 29.16 -4.71 19.35
CA ALA A 190 29.29 -3.83 20.51
C ALA A 190 28.79 -4.50 21.80
N ARG A 191 27.73 -5.31 21.73
CA ARG A 191 27.20 -6.07 22.87
C ARG A 191 28.10 -7.25 23.27
N LEU A 192 28.70 -7.94 22.30
CA LEU A 192 29.70 -8.99 22.52
C LEU A 192 31.03 -8.44 23.07
N ARG A 193 31.44 -7.23 22.69
CA ARG A 193 32.61 -6.56 23.29
C ARG A 193 32.39 -6.17 24.75
N ARG A 194 31.15 -5.90 25.16
CA ARG A 194 30.79 -5.66 26.57
C ARG A 194 30.69 -6.95 27.40
N LEU A 195 30.73 -8.12 26.78
CA LEU A 195 30.64 -9.43 27.43
C LEU A 195 31.96 -10.22 27.40
N ARG A 196 33.05 -9.63 26.89
CA ARG A 196 34.39 -10.17 27.10
C ARG A 196 34.99 -9.51 28.35
N PRO A 197 35.20 -10.26 29.46
CA PRO A 197 36.09 -9.80 30.51
C PRO A 197 37.50 -9.68 29.91
N SER A 198 38.17 -8.58 30.20
CA SER A 198 39.61 -8.42 29.98
C SER A 198 40.33 -9.64 30.58
N ARG A 199 41.12 -10.34 29.75
CA ARG A 199 42.22 -11.18 30.23
C ARG A 199 43.50 -10.38 30.11
#